data_AF-A0ABD6CZS9-F1
#
_entry.id   AF-A0ABD6CZS9-F1
#
_cell.length_a   1.000
_cell.length_b   1.000
_cell.length_c   1.000
_cell.angle_alpha   90.00
_cell.angle_beta   90.00
_cell.angle_gamma   90.00
#
_symmetry.space_group_name_H-M   'P 1'
#
loop_
_entity.id
_entity.type
_entity.pdbx_description
1 polymer ?
#
loop_
_entity_poly.entity_id
_entity_poly.type
_entity_poly.pdbx_seq_one_letter_code
_entity_poly.pdbx_strand_id
1 'polypeptide(L)'
;MNERVIADFVGRFYLTDMERNEPVRGRVVLSPKRLVLAGEDDKVTVPMGSMFDVSVGHVPPEMREFFSDTVTIAYNTDEGRRMVVVEGDGDTIEKFATVLFKAHLNGREVTVEHPAQRGGRVVDSAAKRARLTVSDGVLTFDSGDGSFTIDLATVTDFEKERRTLDGASQPALSVSHVPSTTSLVSVIALSSDRVMNLLGRYLRLEYSDIVESLSDLSLSDEEVQVLLAIYSAGEGVDPLEVVAADASQTAMVLNGLREKQLVVDGDDGTELTPKGRVVVNSRLEEVNN
;
A
#
# COMPACT_ATOMS: atom_id res chain seq x y z
N MET A 1 -26.34 14.18 11.92
CA MET A 1 -25.81 12.96 11.27
C MET A 1 -24.90 12.25 12.25
N ASN A 2 -25.23 11.01 12.63
CA ASN A 2 -24.34 10.19 13.43
C ASN A 2 -23.12 9.79 12.60
N GLU A 3 -21.96 9.84 13.25
CA GLU A 3 -20.69 9.45 12.68
C GLU A 3 -20.57 7.91 12.72
N ARG A 4 -20.23 7.28 11.59
CA ARG A 4 -20.03 5.82 11.52
C ARG A 4 -18.65 5.46 12.06
N VAL A 5 -18.61 4.45 12.91
CA VAL A 5 -17.36 3.84 13.40
C VAL A 5 -16.80 2.92 12.32
N ILE A 6 -15.50 3.06 12.03
CA ILE A 6 -14.79 2.28 11.01
C ILE A 6 -13.71 1.36 11.61
N ALA A 7 -13.25 1.63 12.83
CA ALA A 7 -12.49 0.69 13.65
C ALA A 7 -12.85 0.87 15.13
N ASP A 8 -12.90 -0.24 15.87
CA ASP A 8 -13.25 -0.25 17.29
C ASP A 8 -12.63 -1.47 17.98
N PHE A 9 -11.67 -1.22 18.86
CA PHE A 9 -11.00 -2.28 19.61
C PHE A 9 -10.49 -1.79 20.97
N VAL A 10 -10.11 -2.74 21.83
CA VAL A 10 -9.43 -2.44 23.09
C VAL A 10 -7.93 -2.60 22.87
N GLY A 11 -7.15 -1.60 23.27
CA GLY A 11 -5.70 -1.60 23.14
C GLY A 11 -5.03 -0.85 24.28
N ARG A 12 -3.73 -0.62 24.15
CA ARG A 12 -2.97 0.31 25.00
C ARG A 12 -2.58 1.52 24.17
N PHE A 13 -2.53 2.69 24.78
CA PHE A 13 -2.03 3.88 24.09
C PHE A 13 -1.24 4.78 25.03
N TYR A 14 -0.30 5.50 24.44
CA TYR A 14 0.61 6.40 25.12
C TYR A 14 0.68 7.74 24.41
N LEU A 15 0.57 8.83 25.16
CA LEU A 15 0.69 10.19 24.66
C LEU A 15 2.01 10.79 25.12
N THR A 16 2.81 11.29 24.19
CA THR A 16 4.18 11.77 24.45
C THR A 16 4.24 13.03 25.34
N ASP A 17 3.12 13.72 25.55
CA ASP A 17 3.02 14.96 26.32
C ASP A 17 2.28 14.81 27.66
N MET A 18 1.86 13.59 28.01
CA MET A 18 1.37 13.32 29.36
C MET A 18 2.56 13.09 30.28
N GLU A 19 2.52 13.64 31.51
CA GLU A 19 3.42 13.26 32.62
C GLU A 19 3.12 11.84 33.11
N ARG A 20 2.98 10.89 32.19
CA ARG A 20 2.75 9.48 32.45
C ARG A 20 3.95 8.71 31.93
N ASN A 21 4.40 7.77 32.74
CA ASN A 21 5.50 6.88 32.40
C ASN A 21 5.00 5.53 31.83
N GLU A 22 3.68 5.30 31.79
CA GLU A 22 3.10 4.01 31.41
C GLU A 22 1.96 4.16 30.38
N PRO A 23 1.82 3.21 29.43
CA PRO A 23 0.68 3.15 28.52
C PRO A 23 -0.65 2.93 29.23
N VAL A 24 -1.70 3.59 28.77
CA VAL A 24 -3.07 3.47 29.31
C VAL A 24 -3.84 2.44 28.50
N ARG A 25 -4.46 1.47 29.18
CA ARG A 25 -5.41 0.55 28.53
C ARG A 25 -6.74 1.26 28.30
N GLY A 26 -7.30 1.11 27.10
CA GLY A 26 -8.58 1.72 26.79
C GLY A 26 -9.13 1.32 25.44
N ARG A 27 -10.23 1.96 25.05
CA ARG A 27 -10.92 1.72 23.76
C ARG A 27 -10.40 2.69 22.71
N VAL A 28 -10.04 2.16 21.56
CA VAL A 28 -9.58 2.88 20.37
C VAL A 28 -10.72 2.87 19.36
N VAL A 29 -11.24 4.05 19.01
CA VAL A 29 -12.37 4.21 18.10
C VAL A 29 -12.00 5.15 16.97
N LEU A 30 -12.05 4.67 15.74
CA LEU A 30 -11.80 5.47 14.56
C LEU A 30 -13.10 5.73 13.79
N SER A 31 -13.22 6.94 13.28
CA SER A 31 -14.26 7.37 12.38
C SER A 31 -13.67 8.21 11.24
N PRO A 32 -14.44 8.51 10.18
CA PRO A 32 -13.94 9.36 9.09
C PRO A 32 -13.50 10.77 9.51
N LYS A 33 -13.92 11.28 10.68
CA LYS A 33 -13.54 12.62 11.15
C LYS A 33 -12.49 12.62 12.25
N ARG A 34 -12.30 11.53 12.99
CA ARG A 34 -11.42 11.53 14.17
C ARG A 34 -11.05 10.13 14.66
N LEU A 35 -9.91 10.07 15.34
CA LEU A 35 -9.54 8.99 16.25
C LEU A 35 -9.90 9.41 17.68
N VAL A 36 -10.51 8.51 18.44
CA VAL A 36 -10.83 8.69 19.85
C VAL A 36 -10.17 7.57 20.65
N LEU A 37 -9.44 7.94 21.69
CA LEU A 37 -8.81 7.04 22.63
C LEU A 37 -9.45 7.29 24.00
N ALA A 38 -10.13 6.29 24.55
CA ALA A 38 -10.89 6.40 25.78
C ALA A 38 -10.33 5.41 26.82
N GLY A 39 -9.59 5.94 27.79
CA GLY A 39 -9.16 5.23 28.98
C GLY A 39 -10.20 5.35 30.10
N GLU A 40 -9.84 4.89 31.29
CA GLU A 40 -10.71 4.96 32.48
C GLU A 40 -10.99 6.40 32.90
N ASP A 41 -9.95 7.22 33.02
CA ASP A 41 -10.04 8.62 33.45
C ASP A 41 -9.80 9.64 32.33
N ASP A 42 -9.30 9.18 31.18
CA ASP A 42 -8.78 10.05 30.12
C ASP A 42 -9.48 9.81 28.78
N LYS A 43 -9.70 10.90 28.04
CA LYS A 43 -10.22 10.84 26.67
C LYS A 43 -9.44 11.78 25.77
N VAL A 44 -8.82 11.20 24.74
CA VAL A 44 -8.10 11.94 23.71
C VAL A 44 -8.90 11.86 22.42
N THR A 45 -9.04 12.98 21.73
CA THR A 45 -9.68 13.05 20.41
C THR A 45 -8.73 13.71 19.44
N VAL A 46 -8.32 12.98 18.42
CA VAL A 46 -7.43 13.45 17.36
C VAL A 46 -8.26 13.64 16.08
N PRO A 47 -8.50 14.89 15.63
CA PRO A 47 -9.16 15.14 14.36
C PRO A 47 -8.37 14.53 13.19
N MET A 48 -9.05 13.89 12.23
CA MET A 48 -8.40 13.33 11.04
C MET A 48 -7.63 14.39 10.26
N GLY A 49 -8.15 15.62 10.19
CA GLY A 49 -7.48 16.72 9.50
C GLY A 49 -6.24 17.28 10.18
N SER A 50 -5.99 16.96 11.46
CA SER A 50 -4.80 17.43 12.19
C SER A 50 -3.63 16.46 12.12
N MET A 51 -3.90 15.19 11.78
CA MET A 51 -2.89 14.15 11.56
C MET A 51 -2.01 14.51 10.36
N PHE A 52 -0.70 14.34 10.52
CA PHE A 52 0.27 14.61 9.45
C PHE A 52 1.29 13.49 9.25
N ASP A 53 1.33 12.51 10.15
CA ASP A 53 2.17 11.33 10.02
C ASP A 53 1.52 10.11 10.70
N VAL A 54 1.67 8.95 10.08
CA VAL A 54 1.26 7.64 10.61
C VAL A 54 2.38 6.66 10.30
N SER A 55 2.89 5.95 11.31
CA SER A 55 3.99 4.99 11.15
C SER A 55 3.66 3.69 11.90
N VAL A 56 3.84 2.54 11.22
CA VAL A 56 3.66 1.20 11.81
C VAL A 56 5.01 0.68 12.30
N GLY A 57 5.04 0.03 13.47
CA GLY A 57 6.24 -0.57 14.05
C GLY A 57 7.31 0.44 14.50
N HIS A 58 7.08 1.73 14.29
CA HIS A 58 8.01 2.78 14.71
C HIS A 58 7.64 3.29 16.10
N VAL A 59 8.35 2.79 17.10
CA VAL A 59 8.27 3.23 18.50
C VAL A 59 9.46 4.15 18.81
N PRO A 60 9.25 5.32 19.45
CA PRO A 60 10.34 6.16 19.92
C PRO A 60 11.38 5.36 20.72
N PRO A 61 12.68 5.66 20.63
CA PRO A 61 13.74 4.84 21.24
C PRO A 61 13.54 4.54 22.73
N GLU A 62 12.97 5.51 23.45
CA GLU A 62 12.68 5.50 24.89
C GLU A 62 11.54 4.54 25.27
N MET A 63 10.75 4.10 24.29
CA MET A 63 9.48 3.38 24.50
C MET A 63 9.54 1.93 24.01
N ARG A 64 10.67 1.48 23.43
CA ARG A 64 10.80 0.15 22.80
C ARG A 64 10.60 -1.02 23.76
N GLU A 65 10.78 -0.82 25.06
CA GLU A 65 10.63 -1.89 26.06
C GLU A 65 9.16 -2.24 26.39
N PHE A 66 8.21 -1.36 26.04
CA PHE A 66 6.80 -1.52 26.43
C PHE A 66 5.90 -2.05 25.31
N PHE A 67 6.40 -2.11 24.08
CA PHE A 67 5.60 -2.20 22.86
C PHE A 67 6.21 -3.16 21.84
N SER A 68 5.42 -4.10 21.30
CA SER A 68 5.79 -4.94 20.14
C SER A 68 5.17 -4.42 18.85
N ASP A 69 3.84 -4.34 18.80
CA ASP A 69 3.07 -4.03 17.60
C ASP A 69 2.35 -2.69 17.77
N THR A 70 2.78 -1.67 17.02
CA THR A 70 2.30 -0.30 17.24
C THR A 70 1.97 0.47 15.98
N VAL A 71 1.06 1.44 16.14
CA VAL A 71 0.86 2.56 15.23
C VAL A 71 1.16 3.87 15.97
N THR A 72 2.14 4.62 15.48
CA THR A 72 2.44 5.97 15.94
C THR A 72 1.77 6.99 15.03
N ILE A 73 1.00 7.91 15.63
CA ILE A 73 0.23 8.93 14.92
C ILE A 73 0.68 10.31 15.39
N ALA A 74 1.25 11.11 14.50
CA ALA A 74 1.62 12.49 14.77
C ALA A 74 0.55 13.45 14.25
N TYR A 75 0.18 14.42 15.10
CA TYR A 75 -0.90 15.36 14.83
C TYR A 75 -0.62 16.74 15.40
N ASN A 76 -1.25 17.76 14.82
CA ASN A 76 -1.16 19.13 15.33
C ASN A 76 -2.26 19.41 16.34
N THR A 77 -1.92 20.20 17.35
CA THR A 77 -2.82 20.87 18.29
C THR A 77 -2.50 22.36 18.32
N ASP A 78 -3.31 23.14 19.04
CA ASP A 78 -3.05 24.56 19.24
C ASP A 78 -1.74 24.82 20.01
N GLU A 79 -1.27 23.83 20.78
CA GLU A 79 -0.04 23.89 21.58
C GLU A 79 1.20 23.36 20.84
N GLY A 80 1.03 22.84 19.62
CA GLY A 80 2.12 22.35 18.79
C GLY A 80 1.91 20.94 18.25
N ARG A 81 3.00 20.21 18.03
CA ARG A 81 2.95 18.84 17.51
C ARG A 81 2.88 17.86 18.67
N ARG A 82 1.99 16.89 18.55
CA ARG A 82 1.84 15.79 19.50
C ARG A 82 1.90 14.46 18.78
N MET A 83 2.16 13.41 19.55
CA MET A 83 2.17 12.04 19.08
C MET A 83 1.35 11.17 20.01
N VAL A 84 0.70 10.18 19.44
CA VAL A 84 0.11 9.07 20.18
C VAL A 84 0.59 7.76 19.60
N VAL A 85 1.01 6.86 20.48
CA VAL A 85 1.37 5.48 20.15
C VAL A 85 0.19 4.62 20.56
N VAL A 86 -0.31 3.81 19.64
CA VAL A 86 -1.38 2.83 19.87
C VAL A 86 -0.80 1.44 19.70
N GLU A 87 -1.15 0.53 20.60
CA GLU A 87 -0.71 -0.86 20.64
C GLU A 87 -1.90 -1.80 20.84
N GLY A 88 -1.78 -2.98 20.27
CA GLY A 88 -2.70 -4.09 20.38
C GLY A 88 -2.05 -5.35 19.80
N ASP A 89 -2.84 -6.39 19.59
CA ASP A 89 -2.36 -7.61 18.91
C ASP A 89 -1.92 -7.28 17.47
N GLY A 90 -0.86 -7.93 16.96
CA GLY A 90 -0.26 -7.69 15.63
C GLY A 90 -1.29 -7.53 14.50
N ASP A 91 -2.11 -8.56 14.25
CA ASP A 91 -3.20 -8.52 13.26
C ASP A 91 -4.16 -7.33 13.43
N THR A 92 -4.42 -6.92 14.67
CA THR A 92 -5.34 -5.80 14.97
C THR A 92 -4.67 -4.48 14.61
N ILE A 93 -3.38 -4.34 14.90
CA ILE A 93 -2.59 -3.14 14.64
C ILE A 93 -2.36 -2.94 13.15
N GLU A 94 -2.06 -4.01 12.41
CA GLU A 94 -1.96 -3.98 10.96
C GLU A 94 -3.28 -3.53 10.32
N LYS A 95 -4.40 -4.19 10.68
CA LYS A 95 -5.74 -3.81 10.19
C LYS A 95 -6.09 -2.38 10.55
N PHE A 96 -5.78 -1.94 11.77
CA PHE A 96 -6.03 -0.57 12.21
C PHE A 96 -5.23 0.45 11.40
N ALA A 97 -3.93 0.20 11.16
CA ALA A 97 -3.09 1.05 10.34
C ALA A 97 -3.67 1.20 8.93
N THR A 98 -4.03 0.08 8.29
CA THR A 98 -4.61 0.05 6.95
C THR A 98 -5.93 0.83 6.89
N VAL A 99 -6.83 0.63 7.86
CA VAL A 99 -8.10 1.40 7.94
C VAL A 99 -7.83 2.89 8.19
N LEU A 100 -6.84 3.25 8.99
CA LEU A 100 -6.46 4.64 9.26
C LEU A 100 -5.92 5.34 8.01
N PHE A 101 -5.03 4.70 7.25
CA PHE A 101 -4.56 5.23 5.97
C PHE A 101 -5.72 5.42 5.00
N LYS A 102 -6.56 4.39 4.83
CA LYS A 102 -7.76 4.45 3.96
C LYS A 102 -8.69 5.59 4.37
N ALA A 103 -8.93 5.78 5.67
CA ALA A 103 -9.77 6.88 6.16
C ALA A 103 -9.19 8.26 5.83
N HIS A 104 -7.87 8.41 5.78
CA HIS A 104 -7.20 9.68 5.51
C HIS A 104 -7.10 10.00 4.00
N LEU A 105 -6.92 8.96 3.18
CA LEU A 105 -6.67 9.06 1.74
C LEU A 105 -7.95 9.01 0.88
N ASN A 106 -8.99 8.31 1.32
CA ASN A 106 -10.22 8.17 0.54
C ASN A 106 -10.93 9.50 0.29
N GLY A 107 -11.37 9.68 -0.95
CA GLY A 107 -12.14 10.85 -1.39
C GLY A 107 -11.31 12.12 -1.57
N ARG A 108 -9.98 12.05 -1.47
CA ARG A 108 -9.10 13.20 -1.74
C ARG A 108 -9.09 13.52 -3.22
N GLU A 109 -9.11 14.81 -3.54
CA GLU A 109 -8.85 15.28 -4.89
C GLU A 109 -7.35 15.24 -5.15
N VAL A 110 -6.98 14.68 -6.29
CA VAL A 110 -5.59 14.55 -6.77
C VAL A 110 -5.50 15.10 -8.17
N THR A 111 -4.31 15.58 -8.54
CA THR A 111 -3.94 15.77 -9.94
C THR A 111 -3.11 14.57 -10.36
N VAL A 112 -3.50 13.88 -11.42
CA VAL A 112 -2.85 12.66 -11.86
C VAL A 112 -2.54 12.71 -13.35
N GLU A 113 -1.33 12.32 -13.71
CA GLU A 113 -0.89 12.10 -15.10
C GLU A 113 -0.66 10.61 -15.27
N HIS A 114 -1.49 9.97 -16.11
CA HIS A 114 -1.44 8.53 -16.30
C HIS A 114 -1.76 8.11 -17.74
N PRO A 115 -0.91 7.25 -18.36
CA PRO A 115 0.50 7.04 -17.96
C PRO A 115 1.32 8.29 -18.29
N ALA A 116 2.32 8.63 -17.48
CA ALA A 116 3.37 9.61 -17.77
C ALA A 116 4.51 8.99 -18.61
N GLN A 117 4.76 7.68 -18.41
CA GLN A 117 5.64 6.89 -19.28
C GLN A 117 5.00 5.54 -19.60
N ARG A 118 5.29 5.02 -20.80
CA ARG A 118 4.92 3.67 -21.24
C ARG A 118 6.14 2.98 -21.87
N GLY A 119 6.54 1.84 -21.33
CA GLY A 119 7.72 1.09 -21.77
C GLY A 119 9.00 1.93 -21.73
N GLY A 120 9.17 2.75 -20.70
CA GLY A 120 10.32 3.67 -20.54
C GLY A 120 10.31 4.90 -21.45
N ARG A 121 9.27 5.11 -22.27
CA ARG A 121 9.13 6.32 -23.09
C ARG A 121 8.11 7.27 -22.46
N VAL A 122 8.49 8.53 -22.34
CA VAL A 122 7.56 9.61 -21.96
C VAL A 122 6.43 9.69 -22.98
N VAL A 123 5.21 9.80 -22.49
CA VAL A 123 4.00 9.99 -23.30
C VAL A 123 3.34 11.31 -22.93
N ASP A 124 2.66 11.94 -23.89
CA ASP A 124 2.03 13.24 -23.72
C ASP A 124 0.60 13.10 -23.17
N SER A 125 0.49 12.50 -21.98
CA SER A 125 -0.78 12.38 -21.27
C SER A 125 -1.07 13.68 -20.54
N ALA A 126 -2.28 14.21 -20.69
CA ALA A 126 -2.69 15.38 -19.92
C ALA A 126 -2.84 15.02 -18.43
N ALA A 127 -2.36 15.89 -17.55
CA ALA A 127 -2.69 15.84 -16.14
C ALA A 127 -4.18 16.13 -15.94
N LYS A 128 -4.83 15.38 -15.05
CA LYS A 128 -6.27 15.49 -14.80
C LYS A 128 -6.56 15.51 -13.31
N ARG A 129 -7.63 16.21 -12.94
CA ARG A 129 -8.18 16.07 -11.58
C ARG A 129 -8.95 14.76 -11.48
N ALA A 130 -8.68 14.01 -10.43
CA ALA A 130 -9.36 12.77 -10.10
C ALA A 130 -9.70 12.72 -8.61
N ARG A 131 -10.68 11.89 -8.26
CA ARG A 131 -10.97 11.48 -6.89
C ARG A 131 -10.23 10.18 -6.61
N LEU A 132 -9.39 10.19 -5.58
CA LEU A 132 -8.68 9.00 -5.10
C LEU A 132 -9.61 8.14 -4.24
N THR A 133 -9.69 6.86 -4.57
CA THR A 133 -10.26 5.81 -3.73
C THR A 133 -9.17 4.78 -3.44
N VAL A 134 -9.01 4.44 -2.16
CA VAL A 134 -8.06 3.45 -1.66
C VAL A 134 -8.87 2.28 -1.10
N SER A 135 -8.77 1.14 -1.77
CA SER A 135 -9.35 -0.15 -1.37
C SER A 135 -8.24 -1.13 -1.00
N ASP A 136 -8.57 -2.41 -0.80
CA ASP A 136 -7.57 -3.45 -0.48
C ASP A 136 -6.61 -3.62 -1.66
N GLY A 137 -5.36 -3.19 -1.50
CA GLY A 137 -4.31 -3.33 -2.50
C GLY A 137 -4.50 -2.53 -3.80
N VAL A 138 -5.51 -1.66 -3.91
CA VAL A 138 -5.82 -0.96 -5.16
C VAL A 138 -6.05 0.52 -4.93
N LEU A 139 -5.44 1.35 -5.79
CA LEU A 139 -5.73 2.77 -5.91
C LEU A 139 -6.59 3.01 -7.16
N THR A 140 -7.79 3.55 -6.96
CA THR A 140 -8.68 3.95 -8.07
C THR A 140 -8.70 5.47 -8.20
N PHE A 141 -8.59 5.94 -9.42
CA PHE A 141 -8.60 7.36 -9.77
C PHE A 141 -9.79 7.66 -10.67
N ASP A 142 -10.83 8.25 -10.10
CA ASP A 142 -12.05 8.60 -10.83
C ASP A 142 -11.98 10.04 -11.34
N SER A 143 -11.87 10.22 -12.64
CA SER A 143 -11.91 11.53 -13.31
C SER A 143 -13.20 11.71 -14.09
N GLY A 144 -13.53 12.95 -14.49
CA GLY A 144 -14.72 13.23 -15.31
C GLY A 144 -14.72 12.51 -16.67
N ASP A 145 -13.55 12.08 -17.16
CA ASP A 145 -13.38 11.45 -18.46
C ASP A 145 -13.26 9.91 -18.37
N GLY A 146 -13.38 9.34 -17.18
CA GLY A 146 -13.19 7.92 -16.92
C GLY A 146 -12.36 7.64 -15.67
N SER A 147 -12.20 6.36 -15.36
CA SER A 147 -11.43 5.87 -14.23
C SER A 147 -10.29 4.96 -14.67
N PHE A 148 -9.24 4.90 -13.86
CA PHE A 148 -8.20 3.89 -13.98
C PHE A 148 -7.75 3.45 -12.58
N THR A 149 -7.09 2.30 -12.53
CA THR A 149 -6.62 1.69 -11.28
C THR A 149 -5.11 1.46 -11.33
N ILE A 150 -4.47 1.55 -10.17
CA ILE A 150 -3.14 1.01 -9.93
C ILE A 150 -3.32 -0.09 -8.90
N ASP A 151 -3.07 -1.33 -9.31
CA ASP A 151 -2.96 -2.44 -8.39
C ASP A 151 -1.58 -2.39 -7.73
N LEU A 152 -1.54 -2.25 -6.41
CA LEU A 152 -0.30 -2.06 -5.64
C LEU A 152 0.64 -3.25 -5.74
N ALA A 153 0.04 -4.42 -5.96
CA ALA A 153 0.63 -5.63 -6.47
C ALA A 153 1.62 -5.50 -7.62
N THR A 154 1.32 -4.59 -8.54
CA THR A 154 2.02 -4.42 -9.80
C THR A 154 3.06 -3.31 -9.70
N VAL A 155 3.12 -2.62 -8.57
CA VAL A 155 4.07 -1.55 -8.31
C VAL A 155 5.47 -2.15 -8.15
N THR A 156 6.40 -1.66 -8.95
CA THR A 156 7.81 -2.06 -8.90
C THR A 156 8.67 -1.02 -8.20
N ASP A 157 8.27 0.25 -8.24
CA ASP A 157 8.97 1.34 -7.56
C ASP A 157 8.04 2.53 -7.34
N PHE A 158 8.35 3.35 -6.35
CA PHE A 158 7.71 4.66 -6.19
C PHE A 158 8.67 5.65 -5.53
N GLU A 159 8.65 6.88 -6.01
CA GLU A 159 9.51 7.94 -5.51
C GLU A 159 8.80 9.28 -5.41
N LYS A 160 9.23 10.08 -4.43
CA LYS A 160 8.77 11.47 -4.30
C LYS A 160 9.68 12.36 -5.14
N GLU A 161 9.08 13.12 -6.05
CA GLU A 161 9.78 14.00 -6.95
C GLU A 161 9.05 15.35 -7.09
N ARG A 162 9.59 16.24 -7.92
CA ARG A 162 8.91 17.48 -8.32
C ARG A 162 8.51 17.37 -9.78
N ARG A 163 7.22 17.58 -10.06
CA ARG A 163 6.67 17.54 -11.42
C ARG A 163 5.92 18.81 -11.74
N THR A 164 5.97 19.20 -13.02
CA THR A 164 5.16 20.30 -13.54
C THR A 164 3.86 19.70 -14.05
N LEU A 165 2.79 19.87 -13.27
CA LEU A 165 1.44 19.43 -13.64
C LEU A 165 0.57 20.68 -13.77
N ASP A 166 -0.20 20.78 -14.85
CA ASP A 166 -1.02 21.96 -15.17
C ASP A 166 -0.23 23.28 -15.13
N GLY A 167 1.04 23.26 -15.56
CA GLY A 167 1.91 24.43 -15.62
C GLY A 167 2.51 24.88 -14.27
N ALA A 168 2.26 24.15 -13.18
CA ALA A 168 2.82 24.44 -11.87
C ALA A 168 3.75 23.31 -11.40
N SER A 169 4.98 23.67 -11.01
CA SER A 169 5.90 22.73 -10.36
C SER A 169 5.44 22.47 -8.93
N GLN A 170 5.08 21.23 -8.64
CA GLN A 170 4.61 20.79 -7.34
C GLN A 170 5.23 19.45 -6.94
N PRO A 171 5.31 19.15 -5.63
CA PRO A 171 5.65 17.82 -5.17
C PRO A 171 4.66 16.78 -5.70
N ALA A 172 5.17 15.66 -6.18
CA ALA A 172 4.38 14.56 -6.72
C ALA A 172 5.01 13.21 -6.34
N LEU A 173 4.22 12.16 -6.45
CA LEU A 173 4.62 10.77 -6.27
C LEU A 173 4.62 10.09 -7.63
N SER A 174 5.80 9.69 -8.10
CA SER A 174 5.96 8.80 -9.25
C SER A 174 5.72 7.37 -8.78
N VAL A 175 4.87 6.64 -9.49
CA VAL A 175 4.59 5.22 -9.21
C VAL A 175 4.83 4.45 -10.49
N SER A 176 5.86 3.61 -10.47
CA SER A 176 6.20 2.66 -11.53
C SER A 176 5.44 1.37 -11.28
N HIS A 177 4.68 0.91 -12.26
CA HIS A 177 3.88 -0.31 -12.15
C HIS A 177 3.76 -1.05 -13.47
N VAL A 178 3.53 -2.36 -13.39
CA VAL A 178 3.46 -3.26 -14.54
C VAL A 178 2.12 -4.00 -14.50
N PRO A 179 1.01 -3.37 -14.96
CA PRO A 179 -0.32 -3.97 -14.84
C PRO A 179 -0.48 -5.24 -15.69
N SER A 180 0.35 -5.38 -16.73
CA SER A 180 0.43 -6.59 -17.55
C SER A 180 1.87 -6.89 -17.92
N THR A 181 2.30 -6.58 -19.15
CA THR A 181 3.66 -6.79 -19.65
C THR A 181 4.41 -5.48 -19.93
N THR A 182 3.67 -4.38 -20.00
CA THR A 182 4.23 -3.07 -20.31
C THR A 182 4.36 -2.24 -19.03
N SER A 183 5.59 -1.84 -18.70
CA SER A 183 5.85 -0.91 -17.61
C SER A 183 5.21 0.46 -17.87
N LEU A 184 4.49 0.97 -16.88
CA LEU A 184 3.87 2.28 -16.85
C LEU A 184 4.43 3.09 -15.68
N VAL A 185 4.48 4.41 -15.86
CA VAL A 185 4.71 5.35 -14.76
C VAL A 185 3.47 6.22 -14.62
N SER A 186 2.94 6.36 -13.41
CA SER A 186 1.88 7.30 -13.06
C SER A 186 2.44 8.38 -12.15
N VAL A 187 2.10 9.65 -12.38
CA VAL A 187 2.49 10.76 -11.50
C VAL A 187 1.26 11.27 -10.77
N ILE A 188 1.31 11.25 -9.43
CA ILE A 188 0.19 11.63 -8.55
C ILE A 188 0.61 12.83 -7.69
N ALA A 189 -0.11 13.94 -7.79
CA ALA A 189 0.06 15.11 -6.93
C ALA A 189 -1.16 15.33 -6.04
N LEU A 190 -0.87 15.66 -4.78
CA LEU A 190 -1.84 16.03 -3.76
C LEU A 190 -1.56 17.46 -3.33
N SER A 191 -2.63 18.21 -3.03
CA SER A 191 -2.52 19.61 -2.59
C SER A 191 -1.85 19.80 -1.22
N SER A 192 -1.67 18.70 -0.46
CA SER A 192 -1.04 18.70 0.86
C SER A 192 0.13 17.74 0.88
N ASP A 193 1.34 18.26 1.12
CA ASP A 193 2.55 17.46 1.35
C ASP A 193 2.35 16.41 2.44
N ARG A 194 1.55 16.73 3.47
CA ARG A 194 1.23 15.81 4.57
C ARG A 194 0.46 14.60 4.06
N VAL A 195 -0.58 14.84 3.26
CA VAL A 195 -1.40 13.76 2.69
C VAL A 195 -0.60 12.94 1.69
N MET A 196 0.28 13.59 0.92
CA MET A 196 1.18 12.89 0.00
C MET A 196 2.19 12.00 0.72
N ASN A 197 2.75 12.45 1.85
CA ASN A 197 3.61 11.61 2.68
C ASN A 197 2.84 10.39 3.22
N LEU A 198 1.56 10.57 3.61
CA LEU A 198 0.72 9.44 4.03
C LEU A 198 0.45 8.46 2.89
N LEU A 199 0.23 8.94 1.66
CA LEU A 199 0.11 8.06 0.49
C LEU A 199 1.41 7.26 0.25
N GLY A 200 2.56 7.93 0.29
CA GLY A 200 3.86 7.25 0.13
C GLY A 200 4.13 6.23 1.24
N ARG A 201 3.72 6.50 2.49
CA ARG A 201 3.80 5.51 3.58
C ARG A 201 2.84 4.36 3.41
N TYR A 202 1.63 4.62 2.91
CA TYR A 202 0.67 3.56 2.57
C TYR A 202 1.22 2.64 1.48
N LEU A 203 1.76 3.21 0.40
CA LEU A 203 2.45 2.42 -0.64
C LEU A 203 3.60 1.62 -0.06
N ARG A 204 4.40 2.22 0.83
CA ARG A 204 5.52 1.52 1.46
C ARG A 204 5.07 0.36 2.34
N LEU A 205 4.00 0.54 3.10
CA LEU A 205 3.43 -0.53 3.94
C LEU A 205 3.02 -1.71 3.06
N GLU A 206 2.15 -1.46 2.07
CA GLU A 206 1.64 -2.51 1.18
C GLU A 206 2.76 -3.15 0.32
N TYR A 207 3.77 -2.38 -0.08
CA TYR A 207 4.94 -2.89 -0.80
C TYR A 207 5.90 -3.69 0.09
N SER A 208 6.15 -3.23 1.32
CA SER A 208 7.01 -3.94 2.27
C SER A 208 6.46 -5.31 2.62
N ASP A 209 5.15 -5.44 2.80
CA ASP A 209 4.49 -6.73 3.03
C ASP A 209 4.74 -7.69 1.86
N ILE A 210 4.69 -7.18 0.62
CA ILE A 210 5.00 -7.97 -0.57
C ILE A 210 6.49 -8.37 -0.54
N VAL A 211 7.43 -7.43 -0.40
CA VAL A 211 8.87 -7.72 -0.42
C VAL A 211 9.31 -8.65 0.72
N GLU A 212 8.82 -8.47 1.94
CA GLU A 212 9.13 -9.35 3.07
C GLU A 212 8.61 -10.77 2.81
N SER A 213 7.41 -10.90 2.24
CA SER A 213 6.87 -12.20 1.83
C SER A 213 7.69 -12.87 0.72
N LEU A 214 8.54 -12.11 0.00
CA LEU A 214 9.47 -12.63 -1.01
C LEU A 214 10.83 -13.03 -0.44
N SER A 215 11.31 -12.41 0.65
CA SER A 215 12.63 -12.75 1.21
C SER A 215 12.72 -14.19 1.73
N ASP A 216 11.60 -14.75 2.16
CA ASP A 216 11.52 -16.15 2.64
C ASP A 216 11.18 -17.15 1.52
N LEU A 217 11.01 -16.65 0.29
CA LEU A 217 10.55 -17.45 -0.84
C LEU A 217 11.73 -18.12 -1.55
N SER A 218 11.80 -19.44 -1.48
CA SER A 218 12.67 -20.25 -2.35
C SER A 218 11.87 -20.81 -3.53
N LEU A 219 12.39 -20.64 -4.74
CA LEU A 219 11.80 -21.14 -5.98
C LEU A 219 12.76 -22.08 -6.68
N SER A 220 12.24 -23.19 -7.22
CA SER A 220 13.00 -24.04 -8.14
C SER A 220 13.15 -23.37 -9.51
N ASP A 221 14.11 -23.81 -10.30
CA ASP A 221 14.26 -23.34 -11.68
C ASP A 221 12.98 -23.61 -12.50
N GLU A 222 12.30 -24.74 -12.28
CA GLU A 222 11.05 -25.04 -12.97
C GLU A 222 9.91 -24.08 -12.55
N GLU A 223 9.80 -23.74 -11.27
CA GLU A 223 8.83 -22.75 -10.78
C GLU A 223 9.07 -21.37 -11.41
N VAL A 224 10.33 -20.94 -11.51
CA VAL A 224 10.69 -19.67 -12.17
C VAL A 224 10.33 -19.70 -13.66
N GLN A 225 10.60 -20.80 -14.37
CA GLN A 225 10.24 -20.94 -15.78
C GLN A 225 8.72 -20.90 -15.99
N VAL A 226 7.94 -21.55 -15.10
CA VAL A 226 6.47 -21.48 -15.16
C VAL A 226 5.98 -20.05 -14.93
N LEU A 227 6.50 -19.35 -13.92
CA LEU A 227 6.12 -17.95 -13.67
C LEU A 227 6.46 -17.03 -14.85
N LEU A 228 7.63 -17.19 -15.47
CA LEU A 228 8.03 -16.43 -16.66
C LEU A 228 7.17 -16.75 -17.88
N ALA A 229 6.75 -18.00 -18.06
CA ALA A 229 5.85 -18.38 -19.12
C ALA A 229 4.46 -17.78 -18.91
N ILE A 230 3.90 -17.84 -17.70
CA ILE A 230 2.62 -17.20 -17.37
C ILE A 230 2.71 -15.69 -17.59
N TYR A 231 3.84 -15.06 -17.23
CA TYR A 231 4.07 -13.64 -17.48
C TYR A 231 4.15 -13.29 -18.98
N SER A 232 4.77 -14.16 -19.77
CA SER A 232 5.03 -13.94 -21.20
C SER A 232 3.86 -14.34 -22.09
N ALA A 233 2.99 -15.21 -21.60
CA ALA A 233 1.74 -15.56 -22.25
C ALA A 233 0.83 -14.32 -22.28
N GLY A 234 0.56 -13.84 -23.48
CA GLY A 234 -0.49 -12.83 -23.69
C GLY A 234 -1.88 -13.43 -23.48
N GLU A 235 -2.91 -12.58 -23.56
CA GLU A 235 -4.31 -13.02 -23.53
C GLU A 235 -4.54 -14.17 -24.55
N GLY A 236 -5.01 -15.32 -24.07
CA GLY A 236 -5.41 -16.46 -24.90
C GLY A 236 -4.33 -17.51 -25.23
N VAL A 237 -3.16 -17.47 -24.59
CA VAL A 237 -2.14 -18.53 -24.68
C VAL A 237 -2.08 -19.30 -23.37
N ASP A 238 -2.23 -20.63 -23.42
CA ASP A 238 -1.98 -21.47 -22.24
C ASP A 238 -0.46 -21.49 -21.97
N PRO A 239 0.02 -20.84 -20.89
CA PRO A 239 1.45 -20.78 -20.59
C PRO A 239 2.06 -22.16 -20.32
N LEU A 240 1.22 -23.14 -19.99
CA LEU A 240 1.61 -24.47 -19.53
C LEU A 240 1.98 -25.41 -20.67
N GLU A 241 1.49 -25.14 -21.89
CA GLU A 241 1.93 -25.86 -23.09
C GLU A 241 3.41 -25.60 -23.42
N VAL A 242 3.98 -24.50 -22.91
CA VAL A 242 5.35 -24.05 -23.21
C VAL A 242 6.38 -24.63 -22.23
N VAL A 243 5.99 -24.97 -21.00
CA VAL A 243 6.95 -25.20 -19.90
C VAL A 243 7.19 -26.67 -19.56
N ALA A 244 6.29 -27.58 -19.91
CA ALA A 244 6.52 -29.00 -19.63
C ALA A 244 5.86 -29.92 -20.65
N ALA A 245 6.59 -30.98 -21.03
CA ALA A 245 6.07 -32.06 -21.85
C ALA A 245 5.17 -33.04 -21.07
N ASP A 246 5.13 -32.94 -19.72
CA ASP A 246 4.37 -33.82 -18.82
C ASP A 246 3.35 -33.05 -17.95
N ALA A 247 2.07 -33.43 -18.07
CA ALA A 247 0.96 -32.78 -17.38
C ALA A 247 0.97 -32.97 -15.85
N SER A 248 1.52 -34.09 -15.35
CA SER A 248 1.58 -34.36 -13.91
C SER A 248 2.62 -33.50 -13.22
N GLN A 249 3.77 -33.31 -13.86
CA GLN A 249 4.83 -32.42 -13.38
C GLN A 249 4.37 -30.97 -13.35
N THR A 250 3.66 -30.53 -14.39
CA THR A 250 3.06 -29.19 -14.48
C THR A 250 2.10 -28.90 -13.31
N ALA A 251 1.22 -29.85 -13.01
CA ALA A 251 0.26 -29.70 -11.92
C ALA A 251 0.95 -29.59 -10.54
N MET A 252 2.04 -30.33 -10.32
CA MET A 252 2.83 -30.22 -9.08
C MET A 252 3.48 -28.85 -8.93
N VAL A 253 4.07 -28.31 -10.00
CA VAL A 253 4.69 -26.97 -9.99
C VAL A 253 3.64 -25.90 -9.72
N LEU A 254 2.49 -25.96 -10.40
CA LEU A 254 1.39 -25.01 -10.17
C LEU A 254 0.86 -25.05 -8.75
N ASN A 255 0.70 -26.24 -8.15
CA ASN A 255 0.27 -26.34 -6.76
C ASN A 255 1.29 -25.72 -5.80
N GLY A 256 2.59 -25.94 -6.03
CA GLY A 256 3.65 -25.27 -5.25
C GLY A 256 3.58 -23.74 -5.38
N LEU A 257 3.37 -23.23 -6.58
CA LEU A 257 3.19 -21.79 -6.83
C LEU A 257 1.91 -21.23 -6.17
N ARG A 258 0.81 -21.98 -6.13
CA ARG A 258 -0.44 -21.60 -5.43
C ARG A 258 -0.24 -21.58 -3.91
N GLU A 259 0.43 -22.58 -3.35
CA GLU A 259 0.77 -22.63 -1.92
C GLU A 259 1.64 -21.44 -1.50
N LYS A 260 2.55 -21.02 -2.39
CA LYS A 260 3.39 -19.82 -2.23
C LYS A 260 2.65 -18.50 -2.52
N GLN A 261 1.38 -18.58 -2.92
CA GLN A 261 0.53 -17.45 -3.29
C GLN A 261 1.08 -16.62 -4.45
N LEU A 262 1.74 -17.26 -5.42
CA LEU A 262 2.33 -16.62 -6.61
C LEU A 262 1.44 -16.71 -7.85
N VAL A 263 0.53 -17.68 -7.86
CA VAL A 263 -0.48 -17.82 -8.90
C VAL A 263 -1.85 -18.08 -8.29
N VAL A 264 -2.89 -17.74 -9.05
CA VAL A 264 -4.29 -17.97 -8.73
C VAL A 264 -5.04 -18.47 -9.96
N ASP A 265 -6.17 -19.13 -9.77
CA ASP A 265 -7.07 -19.49 -10.86
C ASP A 265 -7.90 -18.26 -11.24
N GLY A 266 -7.74 -17.79 -12.47
CA GLY A 266 -8.53 -16.73 -13.11
C GLY A 266 -9.53 -17.28 -14.11
N ASP A 267 -10.30 -16.37 -14.73
CA ASP A 267 -11.37 -16.74 -15.68
C ASP A 267 -10.81 -17.37 -16.96
N ASP A 268 -9.62 -16.94 -17.40
CA ASP A 268 -8.96 -17.40 -18.63
C ASP A 268 -7.81 -18.39 -18.39
N GLY A 269 -7.63 -18.86 -17.15
CA GLY A 269 -6.58 -19.82 -16.79
C GLY A 269 -5.82 -19.43 -15.53
N THR A 270 -4.60 -19.96 -15.38
CA THR A 270 -3.74 -19.59 -14.24
C THR A 270 -3.16 -18.19 -14.46
N GLU A 271 -3.34 -17.32 -13.48
CA GLU A 271 -2.84 -15.94 -13.50
C GLU A 271 -1.79 -15.71 -12.41
N LEU A 272 -0.86 -14.78 -12.66
CA LEU A 272 0.08 -14.33 -11.62
C LEU A 272 -0.66 -13.50 -10.58
N THR A 273 -0.46 -13.84 -9.31
CA THR A 273 -0.83 -12.94 -8.22
C THR A 273 0.07 -11.70 -8.24
N PRO A 274 -0.31 -10.65 -7.51
CA PRO A 274 0.57 -9.57 -7.09
C PRO A 274 2.01 -9.98 -6.77
N LYS A 275 2.15 -10.90 -5.82
CA LYS A 275 3.42 -11.44 -5.34
C LYS A 275 4.18 -12.14 -6.46
N GLY A 276 3.49 -12.93 -7.29
CA GLY A 276 4.06 -13.60 -8.46
C GLY A 276 4.62 -12.62 -9.49
N ARG A 277 3.94 -11.50 -9.75
CA ARG A 277 4.41 -10.47 -10.69
C ARG A 277 5.68 -9.78 -10.20
N VAL A 278 5.76 -9.45 -8.91
CA VAL A 278 6.97 -8.86 -8.33
C VAL A 278 8.16 -9.82 -8.46
N VAL A 279 7.99 -11.11 -8.13
CA VAL A 279 9.03 -12.14 -8.32
C VAL A 279 9.55 -12.16 -9.75
N VAL A 280 8.64 -12.20 -10.73
CA VAL A 280 9.02 -12.26 -12.14
C VAL A 280 9.76 -11.01 -12.55
N ASN A 281 9.26 -9.82 -12.18
CA ASN A 281 9.89 -8.55 -12.52
C ASN A 281 11.29 -8.43 -11.92
N SER A 282 11.47 -8.78 -10.64
CA SER A 282 12.80 -8.81 -10.01
C SER A 282 13.77 -9.75 -10.74
N ARG A 283 13.29 -10.92 -11.19
CA ARG A 283 14.13 -11.87 -11.93
C ARG A 283 14.47 -11.39 -13.35
N LEU A 284 13.56 -10.69 -14.03
CA LEU A 284 13.82 -10.06 -15.33
C LEU A 284 14.86 -8.93 -15.21
N GLU A 285 14.88 -8.18 -14.11
CA GLU A 285 15.89 -7.15 -13.85
C GLU A 285 17.29 -7.74 -13.62
N GLU A 286 17.39 -8.92 -12.97
CA GLU A 286 18.66 -9.63 -12.79
C GLU A 286 19.25 -10.16 -14.11
N VAL A 287 18.41 -10.56 -15.06
CA VAL A 287 18.85 -11.06 -16.38
C VAL A 287 19.29 -9.94 -17.33
N ASN A 288 18.77 -8.72 -17.11
CA ASN A 288 19.08 -7.55 -17.94
C ASN A 288 20.32 -6.76 -17.45
N ASN A 289 20.97 -7.18 -16.35
CA ASN A 289 22.23 -6.65 -15.84
C ASN A 289 23.40 -7.63 -16.07
#